data_AF-A0A0N1IHQ2-F1
#
_entry.id   AF-A0A0N1IHQ2-F1
#
_cell.length_a   1.000
_cell.length_b   1.000
_cell.length_c   1.000
_cell.angle_alpha   90.00
_cell.angle_beta   90.00
_cell.angle_gamma   90.00
#
_symmetry.space_group_name_H-M   'P 1'
#
loop_
_entity.id
_entity.type
_entity.pdbx_description
1 polymer ?
#
loop_
_entity_poly.entity_id
_entity_poly.type
_entity_poly.pdbx_seq_one_letter_code
_entity_poly.pdbx_strand_id
1 'polypeptide(L)'
;MIEFCGSLYALLVSFMYHSAESFDTSLFLTEKEWHRLDNIGVVSIVGMWDVYLCCLENTFVDTCCKCFCIFFTLILQQKHPWDVRFTVTPIILFSIFPIVKYCFIEHRLPPVNVRHLLYGVFFACVAIAFFVAGLNECEDPYRMCHGAWHFFMGIASFFMWVMVDHPSGYCGLVRMRYSISLKGDVAL
;
A
#
# COMPACT_ATOMS: atom_id res chain seq x y z
N MET A 1 -4.73 -10.80 5.94
CA MET A 1 -3.61 -11.79 6.01
C MET A 1 -2.72 -11.65 4.78
N ILE A 2 -3.31 -11.57 3.58
CA ILE A 2 -2.57 -11.36 2.33
C ILE A 2 -1.77 -10.05 2.32
N GLU A 3 -2.29 -8.99 2.94
CA GLU A 3 -1.64 -7.67 3.04
C GLU A 3 -0.37 -7.76 3.90
N PHE A 4 -0.45 -8.46 5.04
CA PHE A 4 0.72 -8.68 5.89
C PHE A 4 1.80 -9.48 5.16
N CYS A 5 1.42 -10.57 4.49
CA CYS A 5 2.35 -11.36 3.69
C CYS A 5 2.96 -10.54 2.54
N GLY A 6 2.15 -9.73 1.85
CA GLY A 6 2.60 -8.85 0.79
C GLY A 6 3.55 -7.77 1.29
N SER A 7 3.27 -7.13 2.43
CA SER A 7 4.14 -6.13 3.03
C SER A 7 5.46 -6.73 3.51
N LEU A 8 5.44 -7.93 4.10
CA LEU A 8 6.65 -8.64 4.50
C LEU A 8 7.49 -9.03 3.28
N TYR A 9 6.83 -9.50 2.21
CA TYR A 9 7.47 -9.76 0.93
C TYR A 9 8.12 -8.50 0.37
N ALA A 10 7.38 -7.39 0.26
CA ALA A 10 7.87 -6.11 -0.26
C ALA A 10 9.07 -5.59 0.55
N LEU A 11 9.00 -5.64 1.88
CA LEU A 11 10.11 -5.27 2.76
C LEU A 11 11.35 -6.11 2.48
N LEU A 12 11.20 -7.43 2.38
CA LEU A 12 12.30 -8.34 2.14
C LEU A 12 12.94 -8.09 0.78
N VAL A 13 12.16 -8.01 -0.30
CA VAL A 13 12.71 -7.80 -1.65
C VAL A 13 13.35 -6.43 -1.79
N SER A 14 12.79 -5.39 -1.19
CA SER A 14 13.36 -4.04 -1.19
C SER A 14 14.70 -4.01 -0.46
N PHE A 15 14.77 -4.64 0.71
CA PHE A 15 16.01 -4.78 1.47
C PHE A 15 17.08 -5.54 0.69
N MET A 16 16.71 -6.67 0.06
CA MET A 16 17.63 -7.47 -0.74
C MET A 16 18.11 -6.74 -2.00
N TYR A 17 17.22 -6.01 -2.68
CA TYR A 17 17.56 -5.16 -3.82
C TYR A 17 18.59 -4.10 -3.43
N HIS A 18 18.30 -3.27 -2.43
CA HIS A 18 19.20 -2.20 -2.04
C HIS A 18 20.51 -2.70 -1.42
N SER A 19 20.49 -3.87 -0.78
CA SER A 19 21.73 -4.51 -0.34
C SER A 19 22.60 -4.94 -1.53
N ALA A 20 22.02 -5.58 -2.54
CA ALA A 20 22.74 -5.98 -3.75
C ALA A 20 23.32 -4.75 -4.49
N GLU A 21 22.53 -3.69 -4.61
CA GLU A 21 22.92 -2.41 -5.21
C GLU A 21 24.04 -1.72 -4.43
N SER A 22 23.91 -1.61 -3.10
CA SER A 22 24.87 -0.86 -2.28
C SER A 22 26.23 -1.54 -2.14
N PHE A 23 26.26 -2.88 -2.20
CA PHE A 23 27.49 -3.66 -2.12
C PHE A 23 28.05 -4.05 -3.49
N ASP A 24 27.41 -3.61 -4.59
CA ASP A 24 27.75 -3.97 -5.97
C ASP A 24 27.96 -5.48 -6.13
N THR A 25 26.99 -6.26 -5.63
CA THR A 25 27.12 -7.71 -5.53
C THR A 25 25.84 -8.43 -5.94
N SER A 26 26.00 -9.67 -6.39
CA SER A 26 24.88 -10.59 -6.54
C SER A 26 24.70 -11.34 -5.24
N LEU A 27 23.53 -11.19 -4.63
CA LEU A 27 23.08 -12.08 -3.57
C LEU A 27 22.52 -13.36 -4.24
N PHE A 28 21.50 -13.99 -3.64
CA PHE A 28 20.85 -15.16 -4.26
C PHE A 28 20.32 -14.88 -5.69
N LEU A 29 19.93 -13.63 -5.97
CA LEU A 29 19.61 -13.12 -7.31
C LEU A 29 20.52 -11.93 -7.64
N THR A 30 20.61 -11.59 -8.93
CA THR A 30 21.27 -10.36 -9.39
C THR A 30 20.49 -9.12 -8.91
N GLU A 31 21.17 -7.98 -8.80
CA GLU A 31 20.55 -6.68 -8.49
C GLU A 31 19.30 -6.43 -9.36
N LYS A 32 19.42 -6.70 -10.67
CA LYS A 32 18.34 -6.51 -11.64
C LYS A 32 17.12 -7.39 -11.38
N GLU A 33 17.34 -8.62 -10.96
CA GLU A 33 16.27 -9.55 -10.63
C GLU A 33 15.57 -9.16 -9.33
N TRP A 34 16.33 -8.71 -8.33
CA TRP A 34 15.76 -8.17 -7.09
C TRP A 34 14.94 -6.91 -7.32
N HIS A 35 15.44 -5.96 -8.11
CA HIS A 35 14.71 -4.74 -8.45
C HIS A 35 13.37 -5.04 -9.14
N ARG A 36 13.31 -6.07 -10.00
CA ARG A 36 12.04 -6.52 -10.58
C ARG A 36 11.07 -7.04 -9.52
N LEU A 37 11.54 -7.82 -8.55
CA LEU A 37 10.70 -8.31 -7.45
C LEU A 37 10.23 -7.16 -6.55
N ASP A 38 11.08 -6.16 -6.34
CA ASP A 38 10.74 -4.94 -5.63
C ASP A 38 9.62 -4.16 -6.32
N ASN A 39 9.72 -3.96 -7.63
CA ASN A 39 8.64 -3.37 -8.45
C ASN A 39 7.33 -4.16 -8.34
N ILE A 40 7.40 -5.50 -8.36
CA ILE A 40 6.22 -6.35 -8.17
C ILE A 40 5.60 -6.12 -6.78
N GLY A 41 6.44 -6.11 -5.74
CA GLY A 41 6.01 -5.90 -4.36
C GLY A 41 5.31 -4.56 -4.16
N VAL A 42 5.96 -3.47 -4.56
CA VAL A 42 5.42 -2.11 -4.35
C VAL A 42 4.12 -1.88 -5.13
N VAL A 43 4.07 -2.25 -6.41
CA VAL A 43 2.88 -2.07 -7.24
C VAL A 43 1.72 -2.94 -6.76
N SER A 44 2.00 -4.17 -6.33
CA SER A 44 0.97 -5.06 -5.77
C SER A 44 0.38 -4.48 -4.47
N ILE A 45 1.22 -3.94 -3.59
CA ILE A 45 0.78 -3.35 -2.32
C ILE A 45 -0.04 -2.09 -2.54
N VAL A 46 0.35 -1.24 -3.50
CA VAL A 46 -0.46 -0.08 -3.90
C VAL A 46 -1.83 -0.54 -4.40
N GLY A 47 -1.88 -1.57 -5.26
CA GLY A 47 -3.15 -2.13 -5.73
C GLY A 47 -4.00 -2.73 -4.60
N MET A 48 -3.39 -3.44 -3.65
CA MET A 48 -4.10 -3.94 -2.47
C MET A 48 -4.64 -2.81 -1.59
N TRP A 49 -3.91 -1.70 -1.49
CA TRP A 49 -4.36 -0.52 -0.77
C TRP A 49 -5.54 0.15 -1.47
N ASP A 50 -5.54 0.25 -2.80
CA ASP A 50 -6.70 0.73 -3.57
C ASP A 50 -7.94 -0.15 -3.37
N VAL A 51 -7.77 -1.48 -3.33
CA VAL A 51 -8.86 -2.40 -2.98
C VAL A 51 -9.31 -2.20 -1.53
N TYR A 52 -8.37 -2.03 -0.60
CA TYR A 52 -8.66 -1.79 0.81
C TYR A 52 -9.49 -0.52 1.01
N LEU A 53 -9.17 0.55 0.28
CA LEU A 53 -9.96 1.78 0.27
C LEU A 53 -11.42 1.54 -0.09
N CYS A 54 -11.73 0.56 -0.94
CA CYS A 54 -13.10 0.25 -1.36
C CYS A 54 -13.99 -0.30 -0.24
N CYS A 55 -13.42 -0.69 0.91
CA CYS A 55 -14.15 -1.22 2.08
C CYS A 55 -15.17 -2.31 1.69
N LEU A 56 -14.74 -3.28 0.87
CA LEU A 56 -15.62 -4.32 0.36
C LEU A 56 -16.09 -5.25 1.49
N GLU A 57 -17.40 -5.37 1.67
CA GLU A 57 -18.00 -6.21 2.73
C GLU A 57 -17.80 -7.70 2.49
N ASN A 58 -17.76 -8.12 1.21
CA ASN A 58 -17.55 -9.51 0.85
C ASN A 58 -16.04 -9.83 0.82
N THR A 59 -15.57 -10.54 1.84
CA THR A 59 -14.17 -10.94 2.02
C THR A 59 -13.62 -11.79 0.87
N PHE A 60 -14.46 -12.58 0.19
CA PHE A 60 -14.05 -13.35 -0.98
C PHE A 60 -13.76 -12.41 -2.16
N VAL A 61 -14.66 -11.45 -2.44
CA VAL A 61 -14.45 -10.46 -3.51
C VAL A 61 -13.22 -9.60 -3.23
N ASP A 62 -13.07 -9.12 -2.00
CA ASP A 62 -11.89 -8.39 -1.53
C ASP A 62 -10.59 -9.17 -1.79
N THR A 63 -10.55 -10.45 -1.40
CA THR A 63 -9.39 -11.32 -1.61
C THR A 63 -9.13 -11.53 -3.11
N CYS A 64 -10.17 -11.78 -3.92
CA CYS A 64 -10.04 -11.94 -5.36
C CYS A 64 -9.48 -10.69 -6.04
N CYS A 65 -9.94 -9.50 -5.67
CA CYS A 65 -9.43 -8.23 -6.19
C CYS A 65 -7.95 -8.01 -5.82
N LYS A 66 -7.56 -8.32 -4.58
CA LYS A 66 -6.15 -8.25 -4.14
C LYS A 66 -5.26 -9.24 -4.87
N CYS A 67 -5.71 -10.49 -5.03
CA CYS A 67 -5.02 -11.50 -5.84
C CYS A 67 -4.89 -11.06 -7.29
N PHE A 68 -5.95 -10.48 -7.88
CA PHE A 68 -5.89 -9.91 -9.22
C PHE A 68 -4.80 -8.85 -9.33
N CYS A 69 -4.68 -7.93 -8.37
CA CYS A 69 -3.63 -6.91 -8.36
C CYS A 69 -2.23 -7.55 -8.42
N ILE A 70 -1.99 -8.60 -7.61
CA ILE A 70 -0.70 -9.32 -7.60
C ILE A 70 -0.44 -9.99 -8.95
N PHE A 71 -1.37 -10.81 -9.44
CA PHE A 71 -1.15 -11.59 -10.67
C PHE A 71 -1.04 -10.69 -11.90
N PHE A 72 -1.82 -9.62 -11.96
CA PHE A 72 -1.74 -8.65 -13.04
C PHE A 72 -0.37 -7.94 -13.05
N THR A 73 0.09 -7.49 -11.87
CA THR A 73 1.41 -6.87 -11.71
C THR A 73 2.53 -7.84 -12.12
N LEU A 74 2.46 -9.09 -11.68
CA LEU A 74 3.40 -10.15 -12.06
C LEU A 74 3.50 -10.31 -13.59
N ILE A 75 2.36 -10.36 -14.30
CA ILE A 75 2.34 -10.49 -15.76
C ILE A 75 3.02 -9.30 -16.43
N LEU A 76 2.70 -8.07 -16.00
CA LEU A 76 3.26 -6.85 -16.60
C LEU A 76 4.78 -6.74 -16.36
N GLN A 77 5.21 -6.98 -15.12
CA GLN A 77 6.62 -6.91 -14.74
C GLN A 77 7.43 -8.10 -15.30
N GLN A 78 6.81 -9.24 -15.58
CA GLN A 78 7.48 -10.32 -16.30
C GLN A 78 7.70 -9.98 -17.78
N LYS A 79 6.79 -9.22 -18.41
CA LYS A 79 6.89 -8.85 -19.82
C LYS A 79 8.02 -7.83 -20.07
N HIS A 80 7.98 -6.69 -19.38
CA HIS A 80 8.98 -5.62 -19.52
C HIS A 80 9.19 -4.88 -18.18
N PRO A 81 10.03 -5.42 -17.28
CA PRO A 81 10.21 -4.87 -15.92
C PRO A 81 10.90 -3.50 -15.86
N TRP A 82 11.61 -3.13 -16.93
CA TRP A 82 12.40 -1.89 -17.01
C TRP A 82 11.67 -0.75 -17.72
N ASP A 83 10.49 -1.05 -18.28
CA ASP A 83 9.68 -0.05 -18.94
C ASP A 83 8.70 0.54 -17.91
N VAL A 84 8.94 1.79 -17.54
CA VAL A 84 8.17 2.54 -16.54
C VAL A 84 6.67 2.50 -16.83
N ARG A 85 6.25 2.38 -18.10
CA ARG A 85 4.84 2.25 -18.46
C ARG A 85 4.20 1.02 -17.81
N PHE A 86 4.93 -0.10 -17.72
CA PHE A 86 4.43 -1.33 -17.09
C PHE A 86 4.42 -1.28 -15.56
N THR A 87 5.05 -0.27 -14.96
CA THR A 87 4.98 0.02 -13.51
C THR A 87 3.86 1.03 -13.21
N VAL A 88 3.74 2.09 -14.02
CA VAL A 88 2.74 3.16 -13.79
C VAL A 88 1.34 2.75 -14.23
N THR A 89 1.20 2.02 -15.34
CA THR A 89 -0.11 1.57 -15.85
C THR A 89 -0.93 0.78 -14.82
N PRO A 90 -0.39 -0.25 -14.13
CA PRO A 90 -1.17 -0.97 -13.13
C PRO A 90 -1.59 -0.08 -11.96
N ILE A 91 -0.75 0.86 -11.51
CA ILE A 91 -1.10 1.82 -10.45
C ILE A 91 -2.34 2.63 -10.87
N ILE A 92 -2.30 3.24 -12.06
CA ILE A 92 -3.44 4.02 -12.58
C ILE A 92 -4.69 3.15 -12.71
N LEU A 93 -4.52 1.91 -13.19
CA LEU A 93 -5.63 0.96 -13.35
C LEU A 93 -6.27 0.59 -12.01
N PHE A 94 -5.47 0.32 -10.98
CA PHE A 94 -5.98 -0.07 -9.66
C PHE A 94 -6.67 1.08 -8.95
N SER A 95 -6.20 2.32 -9.13
CA SER A 95 -6.85 3.51 -8.57
C SER A 95 -8.27 3.75 -9.11
N ILE A 96 -8.67 3.07 -10.20
CA ILE A 96 -10.06 3.07 -10.69
C ILE A 96 -11.00 2.39 -9.68
N PHE A 97 -10.55 1.41 -8.89
CA PHE A 97 -11.40 0.68 -7.95
C PHE A 97 -12.10 1.61 -6.94
N PRO A 98 -11.39 2.43 -6.14
CA PRO A 98 -12.06 3.34 -5.20
C PRO A 98 -12.89 4.40 -5.92
N ILE A 99 -12.47 4.85 -7.11
CA ILE A 99 -13.23 5.82 -7.91
C ILE A 99 -14.59 5.23 -8.31
N VAL A 100 -14.62 4.01 -8.86
CA VAL A 100 -15.86 3.33 -9.24
C VAL A 100 -16.75 3.11 -8.02
N LYS A 101 -16.17 2.61 -6.92
CA LYS A 101 -16.91 2.35 -5.67
C LYS A 101 -17.60 3.60 -5.13
N TYR A 102 -16.87 4.70 -4.97
CA TYR A 102 -17.36 5.87 -4.26
C TYR A 102 -18.05 6.90 -5.15
N CYS A 103 -17.56 7.10 -6.39
CA CYS A 103 -18.14 8.09 -7.29
C CYS A 103 -19.34 7.55 -8.09
N PHE A 104 -19.33 6.26 -8.46
CA PHE A 104 -20.32 5.69 -9.38
C PHE A 104 -21.31 4.70 -8.73
N ILE A 105 -20.92 4.01 -7.64
CA ILE A 105 -21.81 3.04 -6.96
C ILE A 105 -22.44 3.66 -5.71
N GLU A 106 -21.63 4.16 -4.77
CA GLU A 106 -22.14 4.64 -3.48
C GLU A 106 -22.51 6.13 -3.46
N HIS A 107 -21.99 6.92 -4.41
CA HIS A 107 -22.17 8.37 -4.48
C HIS A 107 -21.87 9.10 -3.15
N ARG A 108 -20.81 8.69 -2.46
CA ARG A 108 -20.37 9.28 -1.19
C ARG A 108 -18.84 9.27 -1.09
N LEU A 109 -18.29 10.07 -0.17
CA LEU A 109 -16.86 10.05 0.11
C LEU A 109 -16.46 8.79 0.90
N PRO A 110 -15.21 8.31 0.73
CA PRO A 110 -14.70 7.19 1.51
C PRO A 110 -14.66 7.52 3.02
N PRO A 111 -14.89 6.54 3.90
CA PRO A 111 -14.88 6.73 5.36
C PRO A 111 -13.44 6.83 5.88
N VAL A 112 -12.79 7.95 5.61
CA VAL A 112 -11.39 8.20 5.99
C VAL A 112 -11.28 9.16 7.17
N ASN A 113 -10.40 8.81 8.10
CA ASN A 113 -9.93 9.69 9.15
C ASN A 113 -8.99 10.73 8.55
N VAL A 114 -9.51 11.95 8.39
CA VAL A 114 -8.79 13.07 7.76
C VAL A 114 -7.45 13.37 8.45
N ARG A 115 -7.34 13.18 9.77
CA ARG A 115 -6.09 13.44 10.50
C ARG A 115 -5.00 12.45 10.08
N HIS A 116 -5.31 11.16 10.00
CA HIS A 116 -4.36 10.16 9.52
C HIS A 116 -4.03 10.36 8.04
N LEU A 117 -5.01 10.71 7.20
CA LEU A 117 -4.77 11.08 5.81
C LEU A 117 -3.78 12.24 5.70
N LEU A 118 -3.97 13.32 6.48
CA LEU A 118 -3.07 14.47 6.49
C LEU A 118 -1.66 14.09 6.95
N TYR A 119 -1.51 13.22 7.95
CA TYR A 119 -0.19 12.70 8.35
C TYR A 119 0.45 11.86 7.25
N GLY A 120 -0.31 10.96 6.63
CA GLY A 120 0.16 10.16 5.49
C GLY A 120 0.65 11.04 4.35
N VAL A 121 -0.14 12.03 3.93
CA VAL A 121 0.21 12.98 2.87
C VAL A 121 1.44 13.81 3.27
N PHE A 122 1.49 14.32 4.50
CA PHE A 122 2.66 15.09 4.97
C PHE A 122 3.95 14.28 4.88
N PHE A 123 3.96 13.06 5.42
CA PHE A 123 5.14 12.20 5.38
C PHE A 123 5.49 11.76 3.96
N ALA A 124 4.49 11.52 3.09
CA ALA A 124 4.73 11.23 1.68
C ALA A 124 5.39 12.42 0.96
N CYS A 125 4.94 13.65 1.22
CA CYS A 125 5.56 14.85 0.66
C CYS A 125 7.02 15.02 1.12
N VAL A 126 7.30 14.78 2.42
CA VAL A 126 8.67 14.79 2.94
C VAL A 126 9.51 13.70 2.27
N ALA A 127 8.95 12.48 2.13
CA ALA A 127 9.62 11.39 1.45
C ALA A 127 10.00 11.78 0.00
N ILE A 128 9.09 12.38 -0.76
CA ILE A 128 9.35 12.76 -2.17
C ILE A 128 10.58 13.66 -2.30
N ALA A 129 10.82 14.57 -1.36
CA ALA A 129 12.03 15.39 -1.36
C ALA A 129 13.31 14.53 -1.25
N PHE A 130 13.31 13.53 -0.37
CA PHE A 130 14.41 12.57 -0.24
C PHE A 130 14.54 11.64 -1.45
N PHE A 131 13.43 11.27 -2.09
CA PHE A 131 13.46 10.49 -3.33
C PHE A 131 14.19 11.25 -4.43
N VAL A 132 13.79 12.51 -4.67
CA VAL A 132 14.42 13.35 -5.69
C VAL A 132 15.91 13.55 -5.41
N ALA A 133 16.28 13.82 -4.15
CA ALA A 133 17.69 13.91 -3.75
C ALA A 133 18.44 12.58 -3.95
N GLY A 134 17.81 11.46 -3.62
CA GLY A 134 18.38 10.11 -3.74
C GLY A 134 18.39 9.53 -5.16
N LEU A 135 17.90 10.25 -6.17
CA LEU A 135 18.08 9.88 -7.58
C LEU A 135 19.48 10.22 -8.10
N ASN A 136 20.18 11.16 -7.46
CA ASN A 136 21.53 11.54 -7.85
C ASN A 136 22.57 10.68 -7.12
N GLU A 137 23.00 9.59 -7.77
CA GLU A 137 23.98 8.66 -7.19
C GLU A 137 25.31 9.31 -6.84
N CYS A 138 25.69 10.40 -7.51
CA CYS A 138 26.91 11.14 -7.19
C CYS A 138 26.81 11.93 -5.88
N GLU A 139 25.61 12.40 -5.53
CA GLU A 139 25.34 13.16 -4.30
C GLU A 139 24.82 12.28 -3.16
N ASP A 140 24.40 11.04 -3.46
CA ASP A 140 23.96 10.04 -2.48
C ASP A 140 24.74 8.70 -2.58
N PRO A 141 26.09 8.71 -2.44
CA PRO A 141 26.93 7.52 -2.67
C PRO A 141 26.68 6.39 -1.66
N TYR A 142 26.10 6.71 -0.50
CA TYR A 142 25.74 5.73 0.53
C TYR A 142 24.23 5.43 0.56
N ARG A 143 23.46 5.92 -0.41
CA ARG A 143 22.00 5.75 -0.49
C ARG A 143 21.26 6.20 0.77
N MET A 144 21.79 7.19 1.50
CA MET A 144 21.19 7.70 2.73
C MET A 144 19.93 8.51 2.44
N CYS A 145 19.91 9.31 1.37
CA CYS A 145 18.69 10.01 0.95
C CYS A 145 17.66 9.01 0.43
N HIS A 146 18.08 8.04 -0.37
CA HIS A 146 17.19 6.97 -0.84
C HIS A 146 16.64 6.11 0.32
N GLY A 147 17.45 5.82 1.34
CA GLY A 147 17.00 5.15 2.56
C GLY A 147 16.01 5.99 3.37
N ALA A 148 16.22 7.30 3.47
CA ALA A 148 15.29 8.22 4.10
C ALA A 148 13.93 8.27 3.35
N TRP A 149 13.95 8.18 2.01
CA TRP A 149 12.72 8.02 1.22
C TRP A 149 11.91 6.82 1.69
N HIS A 150 12.53 5.63 1.78
CA HIS A 150 11.84 4.42 2.24
C HIS A 150 11.33 4.55 3.67
N PHE A 151 12.11 5.15 4.57
CA PHE A 151 11.70 5.36 5.96
C PHE A 151 10.45 6.25 6.05
N PHE A 152 10.47 7.43 5.43
CA PHE A 152 9.35 8.35 5.47
C PHE A 152 8.14 7.84 4.69
N MET A 153 8.36 7.16 3.55
CA MET A 153 7.27 6.52 2.81
C MET A 153 6.66 5.34 3.59
N GLY A 154 7.44 4.62 4.40
CA GLY A 154 6.94 3.61 5.33
C GLY A 154 6.03 4.22 6.40
N ILE A 155 6.41 5.35 7.00
CA ILE A 155 5.56 6.09 7.95
C ILE A 155 4.29 6.59 7.26
N ALA A 156 4.42 7.16 6.06
CA ALA A 156 3.28 7.61 5.27
C ALA A 156 2.30 6.47 5.01
N SER A 157 2.81 5.33 4.53
CA SER A 157 2.05 4.10 4.28
C SER A 157 1.32 3.65 5.53
N PHE A 158 1.97 3.59 6.70
CA PHE A 158 1.31 3.26 7.96
C PHE A 158 0.06 4.12 8.21
N PHE A 159 0.18 5.45 8.10
CA PHE A 159 -0.95 6.35 8.27
C PHE A 159 -2.04 6.15 7.21
N MET A 160 -1.66 5.88 5.97
CA MET A 160 -2.60 5.58 4.87
C MET A 160 -3.35 4.25 5.07
N TRP A 161 -2.77 3.28 5.78
CA TRP A 161 -3.46 2.05 6.15
C TRP A 161 -4.39 2.23 7.35
N VAL A 162 -4.00 3.00 8.37
CA VAL A 162 -4.84 3.22 9.56
C VAL A 162 -5.88 4.34 9.40
N MET A 163 -5.89 5.04 8.26
CA MET A 163 -6.87 6.11 8.03
C MET A 163 -8.27 5.58 7.74
N VAL A 164 -8.44 4.34 7.29
CA VAL A 164 -9.78 3.82 6.96
C VAL A 164 -10.44 3.33 8.23
N ASP A 165 -11.54 3.99 8.63
CA ASP A 165 -12.32 3.63 9.81
C ASP A 165 -13.23 2.43 9.49
N HIS A 166 -12.66 1.24 9.25
CA HIS A 166 -13.45 0.08 8.87
C HIS A 166 -14.08 -0.62 10.10
N PRO A 167 -15.40 -0.85 10.14
CA PRO A 167 -16.03 -1.73 11.14
C PRO A 167 -15.67 -3.22 10.99
N SER A 168 -14.94 -3.59 9.94
CA SER A 168 -14.67 -4.96 9.51
C SER A 168 -13.25 -5.44 9.81
N GLY A 169 -12.41 -4.60 10.43
CA GLY A 169 -11.30 -5.14 11.21
C GLY A 169 -11.89 -6.04 12.28
N TYR A 170 -11.23 -7.15 12.64
CA TYR A 170 -11.62 -8.05 13.73
C TYR A 170 -11.93 -7.35 15.09
N CYS A 171 -11.71 -6.03 15.18
CA CYS A 171 -12.15 -5.13 16.24
C CYS A 171 -13.60 -4.56 16.07
N GLY A 172 -14.41 -5.09 15.14
CA GLY A 172 -15.84 -4.77 15.03
C GLY A 172 -16.71 -5.31 16.18
N LEU A 173 -16.17 -6.21 17.00
CA LEU A 173 -16.83 -6.76 18.19
C LEU A 173 -16.97 -5.76 19.34
N VAL A 174 -16.20 -4.66 19.35
CA VAL A 174 -16.25 -3.68 20.46
C VAL A 174 -17.36 -2.64 20.25
N ARG A 175 -17.69 -2.29 19.00
CA ARG A 175 -18.70 -1.24 18.74
C ARG A 175 -20.15 -1.73 18.92
N MET A 176 -20.38 -3.04 18.89
CA MET A 176 -21.70 -3.63 19.14
C MET A 176 -22.08 -3.77 20.63
N ARG A 177 -21.23 -3.37 21.59
CA ARG A 177 -21.56 -3.44 23.03
C ARG A 177 -22.17 -2.18 23.65
N TYR A 178 -22.22 -1.06 22.93
CA TYR A 178 -22.75 0.21 23.44
C TYR A 178 -24.12 0.61 22.86
N SER A 179 -24.86 -0.34 22.25
CA SER A 179 -26.26 -0.12 21.84
C SER A 179 -27.26 -0.97 22.61
N ILE A 180 -26.95 -1.34 23.86
CA ILE A 180 -28.00 -1.79 24.78
C ILE A 180 -28.83 -0.56 25.14
N SER A 181 -29.92 -0.41 24.41
CA SER A 181 -31.02 0.50 24.67
C SER A 181 -31.56 0.27 26.09
N LEU A 182 -31.19 1.13 27.04
CA LEU A 182 -31.94 1.32 28.29
C LEU A 182 -33.24 2.06 27.95
N LYS A 183 -34.20 1.34 27.38
CA LYS A 183 -35.60 1.78 27.31
C LYS A 183 -36.47 0.70 27.94
N GLY A 184 -37.00 1.01 29.12
CA GLY A 184 -38.30 0.49 29.53
C GLY A 184 -38.34 -0.43 30.74
N ASP A 185 -37.75 -0.04 31.87
CA ASP A 185 -38.30 -0.45 33.17
C ASP A 185 -39.10 0.73 33.73
N VAL A 186 -40.37 0.81 33.34
CA VAL A 186 -41.38 1.52 34.13
C VAL A 186 -42.24 0.43 34.73
N ALA A 187 -41.97 0.14 36.00
CA ALA A 187 -42.82 -0.66 36.85
C ALA A 187 -44.17 0.05 37.05
N LEU A 188 -45.25 -0.67 36.75
CA LEU A 188 -46.56 -0.56 37.38
C LEU A 188 -47.18 -1.95 37.44
#